data_AF-A0A658NJL3-F1
#
_entry.id   AF-A0A658NJL3-F1
#
_cell.length_a   1.000
_cell.length_b   1.000
_cell.length_c   1.000
_cell.angle_alpha   90.00
_cell.angle_beta   90.00
_cell.angle_gamma   90.00
#
_symmetry.space_group_name_H-M   'P 1'
#
loop_
_entity.id
_entity.type
_entity.pdbx_description
1 polymer ?
#
loop_
_entity_poly.entity_id
_entity_poly.type
_entity_poly.pdbx_seq_one_letter_code
_entity_poly.pdbx_strand_id
1 'polypeptide(L)' 'GLSGDWSDHRDCHIKPDLVLIYRKPDPETLQLVRIGSHAELGIG' A
#
# COMPACT_ATOMS: atom_id res chain seq x y z
N GLY A 1 -0.77 12.65 -5.67
CA GLY A 1 0.46 12.10 -5.06
C GLY A 1 0.37 12.34 -3.58
N LEU A 2 0.41 11.31 -2.76
CA LEU A 2 0.45 11.45 -1.30
C LEU A 2 1.85 11.95 -0.92
N SER A 3 2.03 13.27 -0.96
CA SER A 3 3.28 13.95 -0.61
C SER A 3 3.48 13.92 0.90
N GLY A 4 4.64 13.43 1.38
CA GLY A 4 5.02 13.40 2.80
C GLY A 4 5.55 12.03 3.26
N ASP A 5 5.25 11.64 4.51
CA ASP A 5 5.66 10.39 5.19
C ASP A 5 5.26 9.06 4.49
N TRP A 6 4.52 9.17 3.39
CA TRP A 6 4.06 8.03 2.57
C TRP A 6 4.86 7.86 1.27
N SER A 7 5.97 8.59 1.08
CA SER A 7 6.80 8.52 -0.14
C SER A 7 7.27 7.12 -0.51
N ASP A 8 7.44 6.25 0.49
CA ASP A 8 7.95 4.89 0.31
C ASP A 8 6.86 3.81 0.37
N HIS A 9 5.60 4.23 0.55
CA HIS A 9 4.46 3.33 0.54
C HIS A 9 3.92 3.20 -0.89
N ARG A 10 3.63 1.97 -1.27
CA ARG A 10 3.13 1.59 -2.59
C ARG A 10 1.87 0.77 -2.42
N ASP A 11 0.91 0.98 -3.30
CA ASP A 11 -0.28 0.15 -3.40
C ASP A 11 -0.16 -0.85 -4.55
N CYS A 12 -0.80 -2.01 -4.39
CA CYS A 12 -0.91 -3.04 -5.42
C CYS A 12 -2.30 -3.65 -5.38
N HIS A 13 -2.99 -3.67 -6.52
CA HIS A 13 -4.29 -4.32 -6.66
C HIS A 13 -4.11 -5.82 -6.89
N ILE A 14 -4.47 -6.62 -5.88
CA ILE A 14 -4.49 -8.09 -5.97
C ILE A 14 -5.78 -8.56 -6.66
N LYS A 15 -6.88 -7.84 -6.44
CA LYS A 15 -8.18 -7.99 -7.13
C LYS A 15 -8.74 -6.60 -7.43
N PRO A 16 -9.81 -6.48 -8.25
CA PRO A 16 -10.39 -5.17 -8.56
C PRO A 16 -10.67 -4.29 -7.34
N ASP A 17 -11.14 -4.88 -6.24
CA ASP A 17 -11.40 -4.18 -4.96
C ASP A 17 -10.60 -4.78 -3.78
N LEU A 18 -9.38 -5.26 -4.04
CA LEU A 18 -8.48 -5.72 -2.97
C LEU A 18 -7.10 -5.12 -3.17
N VAL A 19 -6.74 -4.22 -2.28
CA VAL A 19 -5.50 -3.44 -2.34
C VAL A 19 -4.58 -3.84 -1.20
N LEU A 20 -3.30 -4.04 -1.54
CA LEU A 20 -2.21 -4.22 -0.59
C LEU A 20 -1.39 -2.93 -0.54
N ILE A 21 -1.28 -2.33 0.64
CA ILE A 21 -0.33 -1.24 0.92
C ILE A 21 0.93 -1.87 1.51
N TYR A 22 2.07 -1.64 0.86
CA TYR A 22 3.36 -2.18 1.25
C TYR A 22 4.46 -1.12 1.18
N ARG A 23 5.60 -1.37 1.83
CA ARG A 23 6.82 -0.58 1.68
C ARG A 23 8.03 -1.49 1.51
N LYS A 24 9.06 -0.96 0.85
CA LYS A 24 10.31 -1.68 0.58
C LYS A 24 11.49 -0.86 1.10
N PRO A 25 11.79 -0.92 2.42
CA PRO A 25 12.81 -0.07 3.04
C PRO A 25 14.24 -0.42 2.58
N ASP A 26 14.45 -1.63 2.10
CA ASP A 26 15.72 -2.13 1.57
C ASP A 26 15.47 -3.19 0.48
N PRO A 27 16.50 -3.61 -0.29
CA PRO A 27 16.31 -4.54 -1.41
C PRO A 27 15.75 -5.92 -1.05
N GLU A 28 15.90 -6.37 0.20
CA GLU A 28 15.59 -7.73 0.65
C GLU A 28 14.29 -7.81 1.47
N THR A 29 13.88 -6.70 2.08
CA THR A 29 12.70 -6.65 2.94
C THR A 29 11.48 -6.09 2.22
N LEU A 30 10.40 -6.87 2.19
CA LEU A 30 9.07 -6.39 1.83
C LEU A 30 8.20 -6.29 3.09
N GLN A 31 7.78 -5.09 3.46
CA GLN A 31 6.92 -4.90 4.62
C GLN A 31 5.47 -4.71 4.18
N LEU A 32 4.60 -5.58 4.68
CA LEU A 32 3.16 -5.54 4.44
C LEU A 32 2.52 -4.66 5.49
N VAL A 33 1.91 -3.54 5.07
CA VAL A 33 1.41 -2.52 5.99
C VAL A 33 -0.08 -2.75 6.26
N ARG A 34 -0.89 -2.81 5.20
CA ARG A 34 -2.34 -3.06 5.29
C ARG A 34 -2.85 -3.79 4.05
N ILE A 35 -3.93 -4.56 4.19
CA ILE A 35 -4.65 -5.19 3.08
C ILE A 35 -6.16 -5.01 3.30
N GLY A 36 -6.90 -4.70 2.24
CA GLY A 36 -8.35 -4.50 2.30
C GLY A 36 -8.91 -3.91 1.01
N SER A 37 -10.22 -3.71 0.99
CA SER A 37 -10.92 -2.94 -0.04
C SER A 37 -10.56 -1.44 0.01
N HIS A 38 -10.93 -0.71 -1.04
CA HIS A 38 -10.76 0.75 -1.09
C HIS A 38 -11.44 1.44 0.10
N ALA A 39 -12.65 0.98 0.44
CA ALA A 39 -13.43 1.52 1.56
C ALA A 39 -12.76 1.24 2.93
N GLU A 40 -12.25 0.03 3.15
CA GLU A 40 -11.57 -0.34 4.42
C GLU A 40 -10.24 0.41 4.60
N LEU A 41 -9.57 0.73 3.49
CA LEU A 41 -8.30 1.45 3.51
C LEU A 41 -8.45 2.96 3.48
N GLY A 42 -9.64 3.48 3.16
CA GLY A 42 -9.93 4.92 3.06
C GLY A 42 -9.25 5.56 1.86
N ILE A 43 -9.02 4.80 0.78
CA ILE A 43 -8.37 5.26 -0.46
C ILE A 43 -9.41 5.30 -1.58
N GLY A 44 -9.43 6.40 -2.34
CA GLY A 44 -10.36 6.66 -3.43
C GLY A 44 -9.81 7.68 -4.41
#